data_AF-A0AAD7XQE9-F1
#
_entry.id   AF-A0AAD7XQE9-F1
#
_cell.length_a   1.000
_cell.length_b   1.000
_cell.length_c   1.000
_cell.angle_alpha   90.00
_cell.angle_beta   90.00
_cell.angle_gamma   90.00
#
_symmetry.space_group_name_H-M   'P 1'
#
loop_
_entity.id
_entity.type
_entity.pdbx_description
1 polymer ?
#
loop_
_entity_poly.entity_id
_entity_poly.type
_entity_poly.pdbx_seq_one_letter_code
_entity_poly.pdbx_strand_id
1 'polypeptide(L)'
;MTRLAMMRAANRTLGGRRHASSLLDGFYRTALKSNISHVTFVVTGAIIFEVIYGKATDTIWNSVNDGKLPHQIDWSAFREDDDEEDDED
;
A
#
# COMPACT_ATOMS: atom_id res chain seq x y z
N MET A 1 10.66 -47.80 43.12
CA MET A 1 9.78 -46.63 42.87
C MET A 1 10.30 -45.79 41.71
N THR A 2 10.45 -46.37 40.51
CA THR A 2 11.20 -45.71 39.41
C THR A 2 10.36 -45.37 38.18
N ARG A 3 9.12 -45.85 38.10
CA ARG A 3 8.20 -45.54 36.97
C ARG A 3 7.44 -44.22 37.13
N LEU A 4 7.37 -43.67 38.35
CA LEU A 4 6.62 -42.44 38.63
C LEU A 4 7.42 -41.16 38.31
N ALA A 5 8.76 -41.20 38.38
CA ALA A 5 9.61 -40.07 38.05
C ALA A 5 9.74 -39.83 36.53
N MET A 6 9.67 -40.90 35.72
CA MET A 6 9.82 -40.83 34.27
C MET A 6 8.57 -40.25 33.58
N MET A 7 7.39 -40.37 34.20
CA MET A 7 6.13 -39.82 33.69
C MET A 7 6.04 -38.29 33.84
N ARG A 8 6.82 -37.68 34.74
CA ARG A 8 6.92 -36.22 34.89
C ARG A 8 7.95 -35.58 33.95
N ALA A 9 8.77 -36.39 33.29
CA ALA A 9 9.72 -35.93 32.26
C ALA A 9 9.10 -35.92 30.85
N ALA A 10 8.08 -36.75 30.60
CA ALA A 10 7.45 -36.88 29.28
C ALA A 10 6.48 -35.73 28.91
N ASN A 11 6.03 -34.92 29.86
CA ASN A 11 5.07 -33.83 29.60
C ASN A 11 5.73 -32.48 29.24
N ARG A 12 7.05 -32.47 28.95
CA ARG A 12 7.81 -31.23 28.67
C ARG A 12 8.17 -31.02 27.19
N THR A 13 7.62 -31.81 26.28
CA THR A 13 7.96 -31.75 24.85
C THR A 13 6.80 -31.42 23.91
N LEU A 14 5.62 -31.06 24.43
CA LEU A 14 4.49 -30.58 23.62
C LEU A 14 4.38 -29.04 23.65
N GLY A 15 5.48 -28.37 23.36
CA GLY A 15 5.51 -26.92 23.08
C GLY A 15 5.64 -26.70 21.59
N GLY A 16 4.58 -27.00 20.83
CA GLY A 16 4.52 -26.72 19.39
C GLY A 16 4.91 -25.26 19.09
N ARG A 17 5.74 -25.09 18.06
CA ARG A 17 6.31 -23.84 17.53
C ARG A 17 5.41 -22.60 17.75
N ARG A 18 5.73 -21.78 18.74
CA ARG A 18 5.12 -20.44 18.99
C ARG A 18 5.74 -19.33 18.13
N HIS A 19 6.33 -19.64 16.97
CA HIS A 19 7.15 -18.68 16.25
C HIS A 19 6.47 -18.03 15.03
N ALA A 20 5.33 -18.57 14.56
CA ALA A 20 4.54 -17.92 13.50
C ALA A 20 3.66 -16.77 14.01
N SER A 21 3.53 -16.63 15.33
CA SER A 21 2.60 -15.72 15.99
C SER A 21 3.19 -14.35 16.34
N SER A 22 4.51 -14.11 16.33
CA SER A 22 5.06 -12.88 16.94
C SER A 22 4.67 -11.59 16.20
N LEU A 23 4.65 -11.58 14.86
CA LEU A 23 4.30 -10.38 14.08
C LEU A 23 2.79 -10.18 14.02
N LEU A 24 2.02 -11.25 13.79
CA LEU A 24 0.56 -11.19 13.75
C LEU A 24 -0.04 -10.92 15.14
N ASP A 25 0.56 -11.44 16.22
CA ASP A 25 0.13 -11.15 17.60
C ASP A 25 0.47 -9.69 17.98
N GLY A 26 1.62 -9.17 17.55
CA GLY A 26 1.97 -7.75 17.69
C GLY A 26 1.02 -6.84 16.93
N PHE A 27 0.68 -7.19 15.69
CA PHE A 27 -0.30 -6.48 14.88
C PHE A 27 -1.70 -6.53 15.50
N TYR A 28 -2.16 -7.70 15.92
CA TYR A 28 -3.47 -7.88 16.56
C TYR A 28 -3.59 -7.04 17.83
N ARG A 29 -2.57 -7.07 18.69
CA ARG A 29 -2.55 -6.27 19.93
C ARG A 29 -2.60 -4.77 19.68
N THR A 30 -2.00 -4.31 18.58
CA THR A 30 -1.90 -2.89 18.25
C THR A 30 -3.13 -2.40 17.48
N ALA A 31 -3.50 -3.07 16.39
CA ALA A 31 -4.50 -2.61 15.44
C ALA A 31 -5.89 -3.22 15.65
N LEU A 32 -6.03 -4.39 16.28
CA LEU A 32 -7.29 -5.14 16.30
C LEU A 32 -7.87 -5.37 17.70
N LYS A 33 -7.12 -5.09 18.77
CA LYS A 33 -7.52 -5.41 20.14
C LYS A 33 -8.65 -4.53 20.69
N SER A 34 -8.77 -3.29 20.21
CA SER A 34 -9.80 -2.34 20.67
C SER A 34 -10.60 -1.79 19.51
N ASN A 35 -11.91 -1.55 19.72
CA ASN A 35 -12.81 -1.05 18.68
C ASN A 35 -12.31 0.27 18.07
N ILE A 36 -11.80 1.18 18.90
CA ILE A 36 -11.27 2.46 18.41
C ILE A 36 -10.00 2.27 17.57
N SER A 37 -9.09 1.38 17.98
CA SER A 37 -7.87 1.10 17.21
C SER A 37 -8.18 0.40 15.88
N HIS A 38 -9.20 -0.46 15.89
CA HIS A 38 -9.66 -1.12 14.68
C HIS A 38 -10.22 -0.11 13.67
N VAL A 39 -11.08 0.80 14.12
CA VAL A 39 -11.66 1.84 13.25
C VAL A 39 -10.57 2.78 12.74
N THR A 40 -9.65 3.25 13.59
CA THR A 40 -8.54 4.11 13.14
C THR A 40 -7.65 3.40 12.15
N PHE A 41 -7.31 2.13 12.39
CA PHE A 41 -6.52 1.33 11.46
C PHE A 41 -7.18 1.21 10.09
N VAL A 42 -8.49 0.90 10.05
CA VAL A 42 -9.24 0.78 8.79
C VAL A 42 -9.30 2.12 8.05
N VAL A 43 -9.60 3.23 8.75
CA VAL A 43 -9.68 4.56 8.14
C VAL A 43 -8.32 5.01 7.60
N THR A 44 -7.26 4.88 8.40
CA THR A 44 -5.90 5.22 7.96
C THR A 44 -5.47 4.33 6.79
N GLY A 45 -5.75 3.02 6.87
CA GLY A 45 -5.48 2.08 5.79
C GLY A 45 -6.20 2.46 4.50
N ALA A 46 -7.47 2.86 4.58
CA ALA A 46 -8.25 3.30 3.42
C ALA A 46 -7.66 4.56 2.76
N ILE A 47 -7.24 5.55 3.56
CA ILE A 47 -6.61 6.77 3.03
C ILE A 47 -5.30 6.44 2.29
N ILE A 48 -4.45 5.61 2.90
CA ILE A 48 -3.18 5.19 2.27
C ILE A 48 -3.45 4.41 0.98
N PHE A 49 -4.41 3.48 1.05
CA PHE A 49 -4.80 2.66 -0.08
C PHE A 49 -5.30 3.53 -1.24
N GLU A 50 -6.17 4.51 -0.97
CA GLU A 50 -6.73 5.41 -1.98
C GLU A 50 -5.62 6.18 -2.72
N VAL A 51 -4.63 6.72 -1.99
CA VAL A 51 -3.51 7.44 -2.60
C VAL A 51 -2.70 6.55 -3.53
N ILE A 52 -2.41 5.32 -3.10
CA ILE A 52 -1.65 4.35 -3.90
C ILE A 52 -2.47 3.92 -5.12
N TYR A 53 -3.74 3.60 -4.89
CA TYR A 53 -4.66 3.14 -5.93
C TYR A 53 -4.87 4.20 -7.01
N GLY A 54 -5.10 5.46 -6.63
CA GLY A 54 -5.24 6.58 -7.57
C GLY A 54 -3.98 6.74 -8.43
N LYS A 55 -2.80 6.82 -7.81
CA LYS A 55 -1.53 6.96 -8.55
C LYS A 55 -1.26 5.77 -9.48
N ALA A 56 -1.51 4.55 -9.02
CA ALA A 56 -1.30 3.35 -9.82
C ALA A 56 -2.25 3.33 -11.02
N THR A 57 -3.53 3.62 -10.79
CA THR A 57 -4.55 3.63 -11.84
C THR A 57 -4.27 4.73 -12.86
N ASP A 58 -3.92 5.94 -12.42
CA ASP A 58 -3.55 7.04 -13.30
C ASP A 58 -2.31 6.71 -14.15
N THR A 59 -1.31 6.07 -13.56
CA THR A 59 -0.10 5.67 -14.29
C THR A 59 -0.43 4.65 -15.38
N ILE A 60 -1.24 3.64 -15.05
CA ILE A 60 -1.70 2.63 -16.01
C ILE A 60 -2.52 3.31 -17.11
N TRP A 61 -3.44 4.19 -16.73
CA TRP A 61 -4.31 4.90 -17.67
C TRP A 61 -3.52 5.78 -18.63
N ASN A 62 -2.55 6.54 -18.11
CA ASN A 62 -1.67 7.38 -18.90
C ASN A 62 -0.81 6.55 -19.85
N SER A 63 -0.26 5.42 -19.40
CA SER A 63 0.55 4.54 -20.25
C SER A 63 -0.25 3.92 -21.40
N VAL A 64 -1.51 3.57 -21.18
CA VAL A 64 -2.36 2.95 -22.21
C VAL A 64 -2.91 3.97 -23.19
N ASN A 65 -3.07 5.22 -22.77
CA ASN A 65 -3.62 6.31 -23.58
C ASN A 65 -2.54 7.32 -24.01
N ASP A 66 -1.29 6.89 -24.08
CA ASP A 66 -0.15 7.74 -24.41
C ASP A 66 -0.34 8.46 -25.75
N GLY A 67 -0.06 9.77 -25.77
CA GLY A 67 -0.28 10.66 -26.91
C GLY A 67 -1.73 11.11 -27.14
N LYS A 68 -2.69 10.62 -26.36
CA LYS A 68 -4.11 11.02 -26.47
C LYS A 68 -4.58 11.90 -25.31
N LEU A 69 -3.80 11.99 -24.24
CA LEU A 69 -4.19 12.79 -23.07
C LEU A 69 -3.82 14.26 -23.27
N PRO A 70 -4.65 15.22 -22.80
CA PRO A 70 -4.40 16.65 -22.97
C PRO A 70 -3.06 17.14 -22.41
N HIS A 71 -2.52 16.46 -21.39
CA HIS A 71 -1.23 16.82 -20.78
C HIS A 71 -0.01 16.34 -21.58
N GLN A 72 -0.21 15.52 -22.61
CA GLN A 72 0.84 14.98 -23.49
C GLN A 72 0.83 15.65 -24.87
N ILE A 73 -0.24 16.38 -25.20
CA ILE A 73 -0.37 17.12 -26.45
C ILE A 73 0.39 18.43 -26.32
N ASP A 74 1.26 18.70 -27.29
CA ASP A 74 1.95 19.97 -27.39
C ASP A 74 1.00 21.02 -27.96
N TRP A 75 0.43 21.83 -27.08
CA TRP A 75 -0.47 22.93 -27.45
C TRP A 75 0.25 24.13 -28.08
N SER A 76 1.58 24.20 -27.95
CA SER A 76 2.36 25.29 -28.56
C SER A 76 2.41 25.19 -30.08
N ALA A 77 2.33 23.96 -30.63
CA ALA A 77 2.26 23.70 -32.06
C ALA A 77 0.95 24.18 -32.72
N PHE A 78 -0.07 24.54 -31.93
CA PHE A 78 -1.35 25.05 -32.43
C PHE A 78 -1.51 26.56 -32.19
N ARG A 79 -0.48 27.25 -31.70
CA ARG A 79 -0.49 28.71 -31.68
C ARG A 79 -0.28 29.16 -33.14
N GLU A 80 -1.24 29.89 -33.67
CA GLU A 80 -0.94 30.78 -34.81
C GLU A 80 0.10 31.76 -34.28
N ASP A 81 1.32 31.66 -34.79
CA ASP A 81 2.32 32.70 -34.59
C ASP A 81 1.73 33.96 -35.22
N ASP A 82 1.27 34.92 -34.40
CA ASP A 82 1.05 36.32 -34.80
C ASP A 82 2.42 36.97 -35.13
N ASP A 83 3.25 36.29 -35.93
CA ASP A 83 4.54 36.72 -36.47
C ASP A 83 4.35 37.22 -37.91
N GLU A 84 3.31 38.04 -38.14
CA GLU A 84 3.18 38.88 -39.33
C GLU A 84 3.30 40.35 -38.90
N GLU A 85 4.51 40.90 -39.03
CA GLU A 85 4.82 42.16 -39.75
C GLU A 85 6.20 42.68 -39.29
N ASP A 86 7.23 42.14 -39.95
CA ASP A 86 8.48 42.85 -40.22
C ASP A 86 8.22 43.79 -41.41
N ASP A 87 8.24 45.10 -41.18
CA ASP A 87 8.43 46.12 -42.21
C ASP A 87 9.36 47.21 -41.64
N GLU A 88 10.66 46.87 -41.52
CA GLU A 88 11.77 47.83 -41.52
C GLU A 88 12.00 48.39 -42.95
N ASP A 89 11.47 49.60 -43.23
CA ASP A 89 12.13 50.74 -43.95
C ASP A 89 11.14 51.88 -44.30
#